data_AF-A0A1B9BA28-F1
#
_entry.id   AF-A0A1B9BA28-F1
#
_cell.length_a   1.000
_cell.length_b   1.000
_cell.length_c   1.000
_cell.angle_alpha   90.00
_cell.angle_beta   90.00
_cell.angle_gamma   90.00
#
_symmetry.space_group_name_H-M   'P 1'
#
loop_
_entity.id
_entity.type
_entity.pdbx_description
1 polymer ?
#
loop_
_entity_poly.entity_id
_entity_poly.type
_entity_poly.pdbx_seq_one_letter_code
_entity_poly.pdbx_strand_id
1 'polypeptide(L)'
;MIKKRSDFNSEDDYIKYTRSSECLSAYELNGKEAEEIHYDMRFPESWLPHVKKALPTLIKQGKFKGIDLYFLVDDLLMQEEDYTVTETKM
;
A
#
# COMPACT_ATOMS: atom_id res chain seq x y z
N MET A 1 -13.13 0.67 -13.70
CA MET A 1 -13.54 -0.36 -12.72
C MET A 1 -12.30 -1.15 -12.36
N ILE A 2 -12.01 -1.30 -11.07
CA ILE A 2 -10.82 -2.04 -10.61
C ILE A 2 -11.06 -3.54 -10.82
N LYS A 3 -10.07 -4.26 -11.35
CA LYS A 3 -10.15 -5.72 -11.48
C LYS A 3 -9.96 -6.38 -10.11
N LYS A 4 -10.69 -7.46 -9.87
CA LYS A 4 -10.63 -8.27 -8.66
C LYS A 4 -9.72 -9.48 -8.87
N ARG A 5 -9.34 -10.14 -7.78
CA ARG A 5 -8.52 -11.36 -7.83
C ARG A 5 -9.06 -12.43 -8.79
N SER A 6 -10.38 -12.58 -8.89
CA SER A 6 -11.07 -13.52 -9.79
C SER A 6 -10.85 -13.26 -11.28
N ASP A 7 -10.40 -12.06 -11.65
CA ASP A 7 -10.19 -11.66 -13.04
C ASP A 7 -8.81 -12.10 -13.58
N PHE A 8 -8.02 -12.83 -12.78
CA PHE A 8 -6.65 -13.23 -13.10
C PHE A 8 -6.44 -14.74 -12.94
N ASN A 9 -5.67 -15.32 -13.88
CA ASN A 9 -5.36 -16.74 -13.90
C ASN A 9 -4.35 -17.16 -12.82
N SER A 10 -3.57 -16.22 -12.28
CA SER A 10 -2.55 -16.49 -11.27
C SER A 10 -2.53 -15.41 -10.19
N GLU A 11 -1.99 -15.73 -9.01
CA GLU A 11 -1.78 -14.76 -7.94
C GLU A 11 -0.74 -13.71 -8.36
N ASP A 12 0.31 -14.15 -9.04
CA ASP A 12 1.39 -13.28 -9.50
C ASP A 12 0.90 -12.22 -10.49
N ASP A 13 -0.01 -12.57 -11.42
CA ASP A 13 -0.58 -11.60 -12.35
C ASP A 13 -1.47 -10.58 -11.63
N TYR A 14 -2.18 -11.02 -10.59
CA TYR A 14 -2.96 -10.12 -9.75
C TYR A 14 -2.04 -9.17 -8.96
N ILE A 15 -0.97 -9.68 -8.35
CA ILE A 15 0.01 -8.86 -7.63
C ILE A 15 0.67 -7.84 -8.57
N LYS A 16 1.04 -8.23 -9.80
CA LYS A 16 1.55 -7.29 -10.81
C LYS A 16 0.52 -6.21 -11.14
N TYR A 17 -0.75 -6.60 -11.27
CA TYR A 17 -1.83 -5.63 -11.51
C TYR A 17 -2.00 -4.65 -10.34
N THR A 18 -1.98 -5.10 -9.08
CA THR A 18 -2.12 -4.21 -7.92
C THR A 18 -0.96 -3.22 -7.74
N ARG A 19 0.15 -3.42 -8.47
CA ARG A 19 1.29 -2.48 -8.56
C ARG A 19 1.28 -1.63 -9.83
N SER A 20 0.35 -1.86 -10.75
CA SER A 20 0.25 -1.09 -11.99
C SER A 20 -0.28 0.32 -11.75
N SER A 21 0.15 1.28 -12.57
CA SER A 21 -0.38 2.64 -12.57
C SER A 21 -1.91 2.68 -12.76
N GLU A 22 -2.45 1.76 -13.58
CA GLU A 22 -3.90 1.62 -13.79
C GLU A 22 -4.63 1.33 -12.47
N CYS A 23 -4.19 0.30 -11.73
CA CYS A 23 -4.81 -0.06 -10.45
C CYS A 23 -4.60 1.04 -9.41
N LEU A 24 -3.37 1.53 -9.24
CA LEU A 24 -3.04 2.52 -8.20
C LEU A 24 -3.80 3.84 -8.37
N SER A 25 -3.99 4.29 -9.61
CA SER A 25 -4.72 5.55 -9.89
C SER A 25 -6.24 5.38 -9.76
N ALA A 26 -6.75 4.17 -9.99
CA ALA A 26 -8.18 3.86 -9.94
C ALA A 26 -8.67 3.39 -8.56
N TYR A 27 -7.77 2.93 -7.68
CA TYR A 27 -8.12 2.43 -6.36
C TYR A 27 -8.47 3.58 -5.40
N GLU A 28 -9.63 3.48 -4.75
CA GLU A 28 -10.14 4.47 -3.80
C GLU A 28 -9.99 3.96 -2.37
N LEU A 29 -9.42 4.78 -1.49
CA LEU A 29 -9.23 4.50 -0.07
C LEU A 29 -10.48 4.82 0.76
N ASN A 30 -11.39 5.65 0.22
CA ASN A 30 -12.54 6.17 0.95
C ASN A 30 -13.47 5.06 1.46
N GLY A 31 -13.70 5.06 2.78
CA GLY A 31 -14.59 4.11 3.44
C GLY A 31 -14.01 2.70 3.60
N LYS A 32 -12.73 2.49 3.30
CA LYS A 32 -12.05 1.22 3.49
C LYS A 32 -11.16 1.24 4.73
N GLU A 33 -11.13 0.10 5.42
CA GLU A 33 -10.21 -0.12 6.54
C GLU A 33 -8.82 -0.54 6.04
N ALA A 34 -7.79 -0.33 6.87
CA ALA A 34 -6.41 -0.65 6.52
C ALA A 34 -6.23 -2.14 6.15
N GLU A 35 -6.90 -3.05 6.85
CA GLU A 35 -6.90 -4.48 6.59
C GLU A 35 -7.52 -4.83 5.23
N GLU A 36 -8.61 -4.16 4.86
CA GLU A 36 -9.25 -4.35 3.56
C GLU A 36 -8.33 -3.90 2.43
N ILE A 37 -7.70 -2.73 2.59
CA ILE A 37 -6.77 -2.19 1.60
C ILE A 37 -5.53 -3.07 1.47
N HIS A 38 -4.97 -3.52 2.59
CA HIS A 38 -3.84 -4.44 2.64
C HIS A 38 -4.13 -5.72 1.87
N TYR A 39 -5.31 -6.31 2.11
CA TYR A 39 -5.77 -7.49 1.41
C TYR A 39 -5.96 -7.23 -0.08
N ASP A 40 -6.77 -6.22 -0.44
CA ASP A 40 -7.11 -5.89 -1.83
C ASP A 40 -5.86 -5.64 -2.68
N MET A 41 -4.93 -4.84 -2.15
CA MET A 41 -3.71 -4.44 -2.85
C MET A 41 -2.61 -5.51 -2.76
N ARG A 42 -2.82 -6.61 -2.03
CA ARG A 42 -1.83 -7.68 -1.83
C ARG A 42 -0.49 -7.13 -1.36
N PHE A 43 -0.51 -6.24 -0.36
CA PHE A 43 0.73 -5.82 0.28
C PHE A 43 1.35 -6.98 1.07
N PRO A 44 2.69 -7.06 1.18
CA PRO A 44 3.33 -7.97 2.11
C PRO A 44 2.73 -7.85 3.52
N GLU A 45 2.62 -8.94 4.27
CA GLU A 45 2.06 -8.90 5.63
C GLU A 45 2.81 -7.92 6.53
N SER A 46 4.13 -7.82 6.37
CA SER A 46 4.99 -6.89 7.10
C SER A 46 4.65 -5.42 6.87
N TRP A 47 3.92 -5.08 5.80
CA TRP A 47 3.57 -3.69 5.46
C TRP A 47 2.25 -3.24 6.09
N LEU A 48 1.46 -4.14 6.69
CA LEU A 48 0.19 -3.78 7.33
C LEU A 48 0.35 -2.68 8.40
N PRO A 49 1.37 -2.69 9.27
CA PRO A 49 1.62 -1.60 10.22
C PRO A 49 1.81 -0.24 9.53
N HIS A 50 2.52 -0.21 8.40
CA HIS A 50 2.76 1.00 7.61
C HIS A 50 1.50 1.48 6.92
N VAL A 51 0.67 0.56 6.40
CA VAL A 51 -0.66 0.90 5.86
C VAL A 51 -1.55 1.53 6.94
N LYS A 52 -1.57 0.96 8.15
CA LYS A 52 -2.30 1.51 9.31
C LYS A 52 -1.82 2.91 9.70
N LYS A 53 -0.53 3.20 9.55
CA LYS A 53 0.07 4.51 9.82
C LYS A 53 -0.19 5.52 8.69
N ALA A 54 -0.15 5.07 7.44
CA ALA A 54 -0.29 5.90 6.26
C ALA A 54 -1.74 6.38 6.05
N LEU A 55 -2.71 5.47 6.16
CA LEU A 55 -4.12 5.74 5.87
C LEU A 55 -4.69 6.99 6.59
N PRO A 56 -4.58 7.14 7.93
CA PRO A 56 -5.12 8.32 8.62
C PRO A 56 -4.40 9.62 8.22
N THR A 57 -3.12 9.52 7.84
CA THR A 57 -2.35 10.67 7.35
C THR A 57 -2.87 11.15 6.00
N LEU A 58 -3.16 10.22 5.09
CA LEU A 58 -3.69 10.52 3.76
C LEU A 58 -5.11 11.08 3.82
N ILE A 59 -5.96 10.50 4.67
CA ILE A 59 -7.32 11.01 4.92
C ILE A 59 -7.27 12.49 5.37
N LYS A 60 -6.37 12.83 6.30
CA LYS A 60 -6.18 14.22 6.75
C LYS A 60 -5.67 15.15 5.64
N GLN A 61 -4.90 14.62 4.69
CA GLN A 61 -4.38 15.37 3.54
C GLN A 61 -5.37 15.48 2.38
N GLY A 62 -6.56 14.86 2.48
CA GLY A 62 -7.51 14.80 1.37
C GLY A 62 -7.03 13.92 0.20
N LYS A 63 -6.12 12.99 0.48
CA LYS A 63 -5.56 12.05 -0.50
C LYS A 63 -6.24 10.70 -0.34
N PHE A 64 -6.89 10.25 -1.40
CA PHE A 64 -7.78 9.08 -1.34
C PHE A 64 -7.46 8.02 -2.38
N LYS A 65 -6.34 8.14 -3.10
CA LYS A 65 -5.98 7.19 -4.16
C LYS A 65 -4.98 6.15 -3.66
N GLY A 66 -5.06 4.95 -4.22
CA GLY A 66 -4.11 3.87 -3.94
C GLY A 66 -2.67 4.24 -4.23
N ILE A 67 -2.43 5.12 -5.22
CA ILE A 67 -1.11 5.65 -5.54
C ILE A 67 -0.53 6.49 -4.39
N ASP A 68 -1.35 7.30 -3.70
CA ASP A 68 -0.91 8.10 -2.56
C ASP A 68 -0.50 7.20 -1.39
N LEU A 69 -1.27 6.12 -1.16
CA LEU A 69 -0.96 5.12 -0.16
C LEU A 69 0.33 4.39 -0.47
N TYR A 70 0.50 3.95 -1.72
CA TYR A 70 1.68 3.22 -2.14
C TYR A 70 2.96 4.02 -1.85
N PHE A 71 3.02 5.29 -2.26
CA PHE A 71 4.19 6.13 -2.04
C PHE A 71 4.46 6.42 -0.56
N LEU A 72 3.42 6.64 0.25
CA LEU A 72 3.63 6.91 1.68
C LEU A 72 4.07 5.64 2.43
N VAL A 73 3.55 4.47 2.05
CA VAL A 73 4.01 3.20 2.63
C VAL A 73 5.47 2.94 2.26
N ASP A 74 5.85 3.17 1.00
CA ASP A 74 7.23 3.05 0.53
C ASP A 74 8.20 3.97 1.29
N ASP A 75 7.83 5.25 1.47
CA ASP A 75 8.61 6.21 2.27
C ASP A 75 8.76 5.78 3.74
N LEU A 76 7.69 5.27 4.36
CA LEU A 76 7.73 4.77 5.73
C LEU A 76 8.63 3.54 5.88
N LEU A 77 8.66 2.66 4.87
CA LEU A 77 9.54 1.49 4.85
C LEU A 77 11.01 1.91 4.73
N MET A 78 11.32 2.84 3.83
CA MET A 78 12.68 3.37 3.68
C MET A 78 13.20 4.03 4.95
N GLN A 79 12.33 4.79 5.65
CA GLN A 79 12.70 5.43 6.93
C GLN A 79 13.01 4.42 8.03
N GLU A 80 12.34 3.25 8.06
CA GLU A 80 12.66 2.19 9.01
C GLU A 80 13.97 1.47 8.65
N GLU A 81 14.22 1.22 7.36
CA GLU A 81 15.48 0.63 6.90
C GLU A 81 16.68 1.52 7.25
N ASP A 82 16.59 2.83 7.00
CA ASP A 82 17.66 3.79 7.33
C ASP A 82 17.94 3.86 8.84
N TYR A 83 16.92 3.72 9.69
CA TYR A 83 17.08 3.76 11.14
C TYR A 83 17.90 2.55 11.67
N THR A 84 17.70 1.36 11.09
CA THR A 84 18.42 0.14 11.49
C THR A 84 19.93 0.19 11.14
N VAL A 85 20.30 0.91 10.08
CA VAL A 85 21.71 1.05 9.67
C VAL A 85 22.47 1.97 10.63
N THR A 86 21.82 2.98 11.20
CA THR A 86 22.46 3.92 12.13
C THR A 86 22.67 3.36 13.54
N GLU A 87 21.81 2.46 14.03
CA GLU A 87 21.96 1.88 15.38
C GLU A 87 23.01 0.77 15.47
N THR A 88 23.42 0.18 14.34
CA THR A 88 24.46 -0.89 14.32
C THR A 88 25.90 -0.31 14.32
N LYS A 89 26.04 1.01 14.33
CA LYS A 89 27.32 1.73 14.49
C LYS A 89 27.31 2.60 15.76
N MET A 90 27.10 1.99 16.92
CA MET A 90 27.54 2.56 18.20
C MET A 90 28.19 1.49 19.07
#